data_AF-A0A1J5KH52-F1
#
_entry.id   AF-A0A1J5KH52-F1
#
_cell.length_a   1.000
_cell.length_b   1.000
_cell.length_c   1.000
_cell.angle_alpha   90.00
_cell.angle_beta   90.00
_cell.angle_gamma   90.00
#
_symmetry.space_group_name_H-M   'P 1'
#
loop_
_entity.id
_entity.type
_entity.pdbx_description
1 polymer ?
#
loop_
_entity_poly.entity_id
_entity_poly.type
_entity_poly.pdbx_seq_one_letter_code
_entity_poly.pdbx_strand_id
1 'polypeptide(L)'
;MKALLITLITFSAIASDVCGTSSLYKLRNESDYKEVHASKVLFTEKEFNKVPELNDGFEYESCKEAIKRVDLKHKVTGEFVSLFYTIEDECDGGNSYGAVMNTDGEFFATIQDSYIECN
;
A
#
# COMPACT_ATOMS: atom_id res chain seq x y z
N MET A 1 33.92 26.72 13.45
CA MET A 1 32.78 26.47 12.54
C MET A 1 32.00 25.30 13.09
N LYS A 2 30.79 25.53 13.61
CA LYS A 2 29.92 24.46 14.11
C LYS A 2 29.18 23.87 12.92
N ALA A 3 29.52 22.64 12.54
CA ALA A 3 28.75 21.88 11.56
C ALA A 3 27.37 21.61 12.17
N LEU A 4 26.34 22.22 11.59
CA LEU A 4 24.95 21.93 11.91
C LEU A 4 24.63 20.57 11.29
N LEU A 5 24.67 19.52 12.09
CA LEU A 5 24.25 18.18 11.68
C LEU A 5 22.73 18.20 11.59
N ILE A 6 22.20 18.46 10.39
CA ILE A 6 20.77 18.26 10.11
C ILE A 6 20.61 16.76 9.92
N THR A 7 20.27 16.06 11.00
CA THR A 7 19.85 14.66 10.94
C THR A 7 18.53 14.63 10.20
N LEU A 8 18.59 14.25 8.92
CA LEU A 8 17.46 14.15 8.01
C LEU A 8 16.54 13.04 8.53
N ILE A 9 15.40 13.40 9.13
CA ILE A 9 14.32 12.45 9.41
C ILE A 9 13.62 12.21 8.07
N THR A 10 14.16 11.29 7.28
CA THR A 10 13.56 10.85 6.00
C THR A 10 12.50 9.80 6.25
N PHE A 11 11.50 10.10 7.07
CA PHE A 11 10.22 9.42 6.87
C PHE A 11 9.72 9.91 5.52
N SER A 12 9.70 9.01 4.53
CA SER A 12 9.57 9.37 3.12
C SER A 12 8.36 10.28 2.91
N ALA A 13 8.52 11.41 2.20
CA ALA A 13 7.42 12.35 1.95
C ALA A 13 6.21 11.65 1.32
N ILE A 14 6.47 10.60 0.53
CA ILE A 14 5.50 9.68 -0.05
C ILE A 14 4.64 9.01 1.03
N ALA A 15 5.26 8.50 2.09
CA ALA A 15 4.52 7.89 3.19
C ALA A 15 3.56 8.90 3.80
N SER A 16 4.04 10.05 4.27
CA SER A 16 3.19 11.08 4.88
C SER A 16 2.04 11.54 3.98
N ASP A 17 2.29 11.69 2.68
CA ASP A 17 1.29 12.08 1.69
C ASP A 17 0.22 11.00 1.49
N VAL A 18 0.63 9.74 1.30
CA VAL A 18 -0.29 8.59 1.24
C VAL A 18 -1.10 8.47 2.52
N CYS A 19 -0.46 8.54 3.69
CA CYS A 19 -1.12 8.47 5.00
C CYS A 19 -2.17 9.57 5.18
N GLY A 20 -1.90 10.77 4.66
CA GLY A 20 -2.82 11.91 4.72
C GLY A 20 -4.13 11.69 3.97
N THR A 21 -4.18 10.75 3.03
CA THR A 21 -5.41 10.43 2.27
C THR A 21 -6.41 9.58 3.04
N SER A 22 -5.98 8.87 4.10
CA SER A 22 -6.78 8.04 5.00
C SER A 22 -7.55 6.83 4.40
N SER A 23 -7.79 6.76 3.09
CA SER A 23 -8.51 5.63 2.46
C SER A 23 -8.13 5.39 1.01
N LEU A 24 -8.35 4.16 0.54
CA LEU A 24 -8.12 3.76 -0.87
C LEU A 24 -8.90 4.63 -1.86
N TYR A 25 -10.16 4.94 -1.54
CA TYR A 25 -11.00 5.75 -2.41
C TYR A 25 -10.42 7.16 -2.60
N LYS A 26 -10.03 7.82 -1.50
CA LYS A 26 -9.44 9.16 -1.55
C LYS A 26 -8.10 9.15 -2.27
N LEU A 27 -7.24 8.17 -1.95
CA LEU A 27 -5.95 8.04 -2.62
C LEU A 27 -6.11 7.86 -4.14
N ARG A 28 -7.06 7.05 -4.60
CA ARG A 28 -7.23 6.76 -6.03
C ARG A 28 -8.00 7.83 -6.80
N ASN A 29 -8.94 8.52 -6.15
CA ASN A 29 -9.91 9.38 -6.84
C ASN A 29 -9.83 10.87 -6.46
N GLU A 30 -9.37 11.19 -5.25
CA GLU A 30 -9.42 12.56 -4.71
C GLU A 30 -8.04 13.16 -4.41
N SER A 31 -6.96 12.37 -4.56
CA SER A 31 -5.58 12.81 -4.29
C SER A 31 -4.81 13.20 -5.55
N ASP A 32 -3.55 13.59 -5.36
CA ASP A 32 -2.60 13.85 -6.44
C ASP A 32 -2.03 12.58 -7.09
N TYR A 33 -2.44 11.39 -6.67
CA TYR A 33 -2.09 10.16 -7.35
C TYR A 33 -3.02 9.84 -8.52
N LYS A 34 -2.46 9.15 -9.52
CA LYS A 34 -3.20 8.61 -10.65
C LYS A 34 -2.87 7.13 -10.81
N GLU A 35 -3.90 6.31 -10.97
CA GLU A 35 -3.74 4.90 -11.37
C GLU A 35 -3.13 4.82 -12.77
N VAL A 36 -2.02 4.09 -12.87
CA VAL A 36 -1.31 3.85 -14.13
C VAL A 36 -1.32 2.37 -14.54
N HIS A 37 -1.52 1.47 -13.58
CA HIS A 37 -1.61 0.04 -13.82
C HIS A 37 -2.45 -0.63 -12.74
N ALA A 38 -3.21 -1.66 -13.13
CA ALA A 38 -3.94 -2.51 -12.21
C ALA A 38 -3.99 -3.95 -12.74
N SER A 39 -3.69 -4.92 -11.88
CA SER A 39 -3.70 -6.34 -12.24
C SER A 39 -3.95 -7.22 -11.03
N LYS A 40 -4.50 -8.42 -11.26
CA LYS A 40 -4.40 -9.49 -10.26
C LYS A 40 -2.95 -9.96 -10.15
N VAL A 41 -2.50 -10.28 -8.95
CA VAL A 41 -1.15 -10.79 -8.70
C VAL A 41 -1.23 -12.04 -7.85
N LEU A 42 -0.34 -13.00 -8.15
CA LEU A 42 -0.17 -14.20 -7.36
C LEU A 42 1.01 -13.97 -6.41
N PHE A 43 0.71 -13.74 -5.13
CA PHE A 43 1.74 -13.66 -4.11
C PHE A 43 2.32 -15.04 -3.83
N THR A 44 3.62 -15.08 -3.53
CA THR A 44 4.18 -16.23 -2.80
C THR A 44 3.70 -16.19 -1.35
N GLU A 45 3.67 -17.34 -0.68
CA GLU A 45 3.33 -17.42 0.75
C GLU A 45 4.18 -16.48 1.62
N LYS A 46 5.47 -16.34 1.26
CA LYS A 46 6.39 -15.43 1.93
C LYS A 46 5.99 -13.95 1.77
N GLU A 47 5.49 -13.55 0.61
CA GLU A 47 5.03 -12.17 0.37
C GLU A 47 3.70 -11.91 1.05
N PHE A 48 2.80 -12.89 1.03
CA PHE A 48 1.52 -12.85 1.76
C PHE A 48 1.74 -12.64 3.26
N ASN A 49 2.60 -13.45 3.87
CA ASN A 49 2.87 -13.40 5.31
C ASN A 49 3.68 -12.16 5.76
N LYS A 50 4.19 -11.34 4.82
CA LYS A 50 4.82 -10.06 5.13
C LYS A 50 3.81 -8.94 5.36
N VAL A 51 2.57 -9.10 4.92
CA VAL A 51 1.52 -8.10 5.10
C VAL A 51 0.79 -8.41 6.42
N PRO A 52 0.88 -7.56 7.45
CA PRO A 52 0.31 -7.85 8.77
C PRO A 52 -1.16 -8.25 8.74
N GLU A 53 -1.99 -7.49 8.00
CA GLU A 53 -3.43 -7.74 7.87
C GLU A 53 -3.75 -9.06 7.16
N LEU A 54 -2.91 -9.48 6.22
CA LEU A 54 -3.08 -10.75 5.51
C LEU A 54 -2.65 -11.94 6.38
N ASN A 55 -1.53 -11.81 7.08
CA ASN A 55 -0.93 -12.87 7.88
C ASN A 55 -1.78 -13.27 9.10
N ASP A 56 -2.50 -12.32 9.70
CA ASP A 56 -3.30 -12.58 10.91
C ASP A 56 -4.77 -12.95 10.60
N GLY A 57 -5.28 -12.49 9.46
CA GLY A 57 -6.71 -12.60 9.12
C GLY A 57 -7.08 -13.65 8.08
N PHE A 58 -6.13 -14.13 7.27
CA PHE A 58 -6.45 -14.86 6.03
C PHE A 58 -5.56 -16.08 5.78
N GLU A 59 -6.15 -17.15 5.23
CA GLU A 59 -5.39 -18.32 4.82
C GLU A 59 -4.81 -18.13 3.41
N TYR A 60 -3.48 -18.22 3.29
CA TYR A 60 -2.76 -18.02 2.03
C TYR A 60 -3.34 -18.84 0.86
N GLU A 61 -3.57 -20.14 1.04
CA GLU A 61 -4.06 -21.00 -0.05
C GLU A 61 -5.44 -20.59 -0.58
N SER A 62 -6.27 -20.02 0.29
CA SER A 62 -7.62 -19.52 -0.06
C SER A 62 -7.57 -18.15 -0.73
N CYS A 63 -6.55 -17.35 -0.45
CA CYS A 63 -6.51 -15.93 -0.82
C CYS A 63 -5.42 -15.55 -1.83
N LYS A 64 -4.49 -16.45 -2.17
CA LYS A 64 -3.32 -16.14 -3.02
C LYS A 64 -3.67 -15.61 -4.42
N GLU A 65 -4.84 -15.98 -4.96
CA GLU A 65 -5.33 -15.50 -6.26
C GLU A 65 -6.25 -14.27 -6.16
N ALA A 66 -6.64 -13.92 -4.93
CA ALA A 66 -7.56 -12.83 -4.62
C ALA A 66 -6.80 -11.55 -4.24
N ILE A 67 -5.58 -11.34 -4.75
CA ILE A 67 -4.79 -10.13 -4.49
C ILE A 67 -4.73 -9.26 -5.75
N LYS A 68 -5.01 -7.97 -5.57
CA LYS A 68 -4.89 -6.94 -6.59
C LYS A 68 -3.66 -6.09 -6.33
N ARG A 69 -2.89 -5.85 -7.38
CA ARG A 69 -1.88 -4.79 -7.44
C ARG A 69 -2.45 -3.59 -8.17
N VAL A 70 -2.26 -2.41 -7.60
CA VAL A 70 -2.55 -1.12 -8.26
C VAL A 70 -1.33 -0.22 -8.13
N ASP A 71 -0.74 0.15 -9.26
CA ASP A 71 0.36 1.10 -9.28
C ASP A 71 -0.18 2.50 -9.49
N LEU A 72 0.20 3.41 -8.60
CA LEU A 72 -0.15 4.81 -8.64
C LEU A 72 1.08 5.64 -8.92
N LYS A 73 0.90 6.74 -9.65
CA LYS A 73 1.92 7.76 -9.89
C LYS A 73 1.46 9.11 -9.38
N HIS A 74 2.28 9.77 -8.56
CA HIS A 74 2.02 11.14 -8.12
C HIS A 74 2.09 12.10 -9.32
N LYS A 75 1.06 12.92 -9.52
CA LYS A 75 0.91 13.81 -10.70
C LYS A 75 1.99 14.89 -10.76
N VAL A 76 2.41 15.41 -9.62
CA VAL A 76 3.44 16.47 -9.50
C VAL A 76 4.86 15.92 -9.43
N THR A 77 5.18 15.08 -8.43
CA THR A 77 6.55 14.57 -8.22
C THR A 77 6.95 13.47 -9.20
N GLY A 78 5.97 12.73 -9.74
CA GLY A 78 6.20 11.58 -10.61
C GLY A 78 6.61 10.30 -9.87
N GLU A 79 6.61 10.33 -8.53
CA GLU A 79 6.91 9.17 -7.69
C GLU A 79 5.84 8.09 -7.81
N PHE A 80 6.25 6.84 -7.57
CA PHE A 80 5.38 5.68 -7.67
C PHE A 80 5.13 5.06 -6.31
N VAL A 81 3.90 4.58 -6.12
CA VAL A 81 3.53 3.69 -5.02
C VAL A 81 2.73 2.52 -5.56
N SER A 82 2.89 1.37 -4.94
CA SER A 82 2.13 0.16 -5.28
C SER A 82 1.22 -0.20 -4.12
N LEU A 83 -0.07 -0.35 -4.41
CA LEU A 83 -1.06 -0.89 -3.50
C LEU A 83 -1.18 -2.38 -3.76
N PHE A 84 -1.18 -3.18 -2.71
CA PHE A 84 -1.46 -4.61 -2.75
C PHE A 84 -2.56 -4.91 -1.76
N TYR A 85 -3.73 -5.35 -2.23
CA TYR A 85 -4.85 -5.60 -1.34
C TYR A 85 -5.79 -6.68 -1.88
N THR A 86 -6.58 -7.28 -0.99
CA THR A 86 -7.56 -8.30 -1.33
C THR A 86 -8.61 -7.78 -2.30
N ILE A 87 -9.08 -8.67 -3.16
CA ILE A 87 -10.20 -8.41 -4.06
C ILE A 87 -11.48 -8.68 -3.27
N GLU A 88 -12.32 -7.64 -3.21
CA GLU A 88 -13.63 -7.71 -2.55
C GLU A 88 -14.40 -8.97 -2.98
N ASP A 89 -14.97 -9.65 -2.00
CA ASP A 89 -15.80 -10.86 -2.14
C ASP A 89 -15.06 -12.13 -2.63
N GLU A 90 -13.78 -12.06 -2.97
CA GLU A 90 -12.98 -13.24 -3.33
C GLU A 90 -12.25 -13.85 -2.12
N CYS A 91 -11.89 -13.03 -1.12
CA CYS A 91 -11.16 -13.47 0.08
C CYS A 91 -11.64 -12.80 1.39
N ASP A 92 -12.19 -11.59 1.30
CA ASP A 92 -12.30 -10.66 2.43
C ASP A 92 -13.73 -10.32 2.87
N GLY A 93 -14.74 -10.90 2.21
CA GLY A 93 -16.15 -10.65 2.55
C GLY A 93 -16.65 -9.24 2.24
N GLY A 94 -15.96 -8.50 1.37
CA GLY A 94 -16.43 -7.22 0.80
C GLY A 94 -15.56 -5.99 1.16
N ASN A 95 -14.41 -6.20 1.81
CA ASN A 95 -13.56 -5.14 2.36
C ASN A 95 -12.11 -5.30 1.90
N SER A 96 -11.41 -4.23 1.50
CA SER A 96 -10.01 -4.36 1.10
C SER A 96 -9.03 -4.44 2.29
N TYR A 97 -8.19 -5.48 2.33
CA TYR A 97 -7.08 -5.64 3.29
C TYR A 97 -5.74 -5.82 2.58
N GLY A 98 -4.66 -5.23 3.08
CA GLY A 98 -3.40 -5.24 2.35
C GLY A 98 -2.33 -4.28 2.87
N ALA A 99 -1.51 -3.80 1.95
CA ALA A 99 -0.45 -2.85 2.24
C ALA A 99 -0.09 -1.93 1.07
N VAL A 100 0.60 -0.84 1.40
CA VAL A 100 1.19 0.11 0.47
C VAL A 100 2.71 -0.01 0.50
N MET A 101 3.30 -0.01 -0.69
CA MET A 101 4.73 -0.24 -0.90
C MET A 101 5.35 0.91 -1.70
N ASN A 102 6.60 1.25 -1.35
CA ASN A 102 7.42 2.22 -2.10
C ASN A 102 8.12 1.56 -3.31
N THR A 103 8.92 2.32 -4.04
CA THR A 103 9.67 1.82 -5.21
C THR A 103 10.76 0.80 -4.87
N ASP A 104 11.21 0.75 -3.62
CA ASP A 104 12.27 -0.13 -3.14
C ASP A 104 11.74 -1.48 -2.68
N GLY A 105 10.41 -1.66 -2.70
CA GLY A 105 9.77 -2.89 -2.28
C GLY A 105 9.41 -2.94 -0.80
N GLU A 106 9.53 -1.81 -0.09
CA GLU A 106 9.29 -1.72 1.36
C GLU A 106 7.85 -1.30 1.65
N PHE A 107 7.19 -2.04 2.55
CA PHE A 107 5.87 -1.67 3.06
C PHE A 107 5.99 -0.56 4.10
N PHE A 108 5.15 0.48 3.98
CA PHE A 108 5.14 1.60 4.93
C PHE A 108 3.73 1.93 5.45
N ALA A 109 2.69 1.35 4.88
CA ALA A 109 1.31 1.48 5.35
C ALA A 109 0.55 0.17 5.15
N THR A 110 -0.42 -0.09 6.02
CA THR A 110 -1.40 -1.17 5.91
C THR A 110 -2.72 -0.64 5.34
N ILE A 111 -3.47 -1.54 4.72
CA ILE A 111 -4.84 -1.29 4.28
C ILE A 111 -5.74 -2.19 5.12
N GLN A 112 -6.69 -1.61 5.84
CA GLN A 112 -7.65 -2.34 6.66
C GLN A 112 -9.05 -1.77 6.44
N ASP A 113 -10.00 -2.62 6.02
CA ASP A 113 -11.36 -2.17 5.69
C ASP A 113 -11.35 -0.94 4.74
N SER A 114 -10.47 -0.98 3.73
CA SER A 114 -10.22 0.11 2.78
C SER A 114 -9.65 1.42 3.36
N TYR A 115 -9.38 1.50 4.66
CA TYR A 115 -8.62 2.58 5.30
C TYR A 115 -7.13 2.35 5.15
N ILE A 116 -6.36 3.43 5.11
CA ILE A 116 -4.89 3.39 5.05
C ILE A 116 -4.35 3.82 6.41
N GLU A 117 -3.62 2.92 7.06
CA GLU A 117 -2.96 3.15 8.35
C GLU A 117 -1.45 3.08 8.18
N CYS A 118 -0.71 3.98 8.81
CA CYS A 118 0.74 4.08 8.63
C CYS A 118 1.49 3.66 9.87
N ASN A 119 2.59 2.92 9.66
CA ASN A 119 3.44 2.34 10.69
C ASN A 119 4.64 3.22 11.05
#